data_AF-A0A2M9ZA04-F1
#
_entry.id   AF-A0A2M9ZA04-F1
#
_cell.length_a   1.000
_cell.length_b   1.000
_cell.length_c   1.000
_cell.angle_alpha   90.00
_cell.angle_beta   90.00
_cell.angle_gamma   90.00
#
_symmetry.space_group_name_H-M   'P 1'
#
loop_
_entity.id
_entity.type
_entity.pdbx_description
1 polymer ?
#
loop_
_entity_poly.entity_id
_entity_poly.type
_entity_poly.pdbx_seq_one_letter_code
_entity_poly.pdbx_strand_id
1 'polypeptide(L)'
;MSFRKIAILVSSLLALILLIAFVVPGQNTSSYSSSNGAISGGFSRFAGFLGFNRSSQGSEEDGIVSPSLLKKETPDNLYWLAVATPTNPAERKAQDELRENWATLYGKIYSGKATKEEIDEYFKAQIKLQEDQLELLNILEEKYPDKIDNDKRRMIAAGKELYSKKLKNVTEEYKKYANNKP
;
A
#
# COMPACT_ATOMS: atom_id res chain seq x y z
N MET A 1 -41.29 -27.80 27.56
CA MET A 1 -40.21 -27.95 26.56
C MET A 1 -40.38 -26.87 25.50
N SER A 2 -39.61 -25.78 25.61
CA SER A 2 -39.87 -24.55 24.84
C SER A 2 -38.91 -24.37 23.68
N PHE A 3 -39.51 -24.09 22.52
CA PHE A 3 -38.89 -23.74 21.24
C PHE A 3 -38.19 -22.37 21.30
N ARG A 4 -37.15 -22.23 22.13
CA ARG A 4 -36.46 -20.94 22.35
C ARG A 4 -34.99 -20.91 21.91
N LYS A 5 -34.55 -21.79 21.00
CA LYS A 5 -33.13 -21.84 20.60
C LYS A 5 -32.82 -21.76 19.11
N ILE A 6 -33.81 -21.56 18.23
CA ILE A 6 -33.54 -21.49 16.77
C ILE A 6 -33.70 -20.06 16.19
N ALA A 7 -34.25 -19.11 16.94
CA ALA A 7 -34.58 -17.78 16.41
C ALA A 7 -33.46 -16.72 16.46
N ILE A 8 -32.25 -17.03 16.95
CA ILE A 8 -31.21 -16.00 17.18
C ILE A 8 -30.08 -16.02 16.13
N LEU A 9 -29.98 -17.04 15.28
CA LEU A 9 -28.89 -17.12 14.29
C LEU A 9 -29.17 -16.44 12.94
N VAL A 10 -30.41 -16.01 12.66
CA VAL A 10 -30.74 -15.36 11.37
C VAL A 10 -30.77 -13.82 11.47
N SER A 11 -30.78 -13.26 12.69
CA SER A 11 -30.93 -11.82 12.91
C SER A 11 -29.63 -11.01 12.73
N SER A 12 -28.45 -11.64 12.72
CA SER A 12 -27.17 -10.92 12.62
C SER A 12 -26.69 -10.71 11.17
N LEU A 13 -27.28 -11.41 10.19
CA LEU A 13 -26.89 -11.30 8.78
C LEU A 13 -27.74 -10.29 7.99
N LEU A 14 -28.91 -9.92 8.52
CA LEU A 14 -29.87 -9.02 7.87
C LEU A 14 -29.67 -7.54 8.22
N ALA A 15 -28.95 -7.23 9.30
CA ALA A 15 -28.72 -5.86 9.75
C ALA A 15 -27.59 -5.13 8.99
N LEU A 16 -26.68 -5.85 8.32
CA LEU A 16 -25.61 -5.21 7.53
C LEU A 16 -26.04 -4.87 6.09
N ILE A 17 -27.08 -5.53 5.56
CA ILE A 17 -27.59 -5.30 4.21
C ILE A 17 -28.52 -4.08 4.15
N LEU A 18 -29.15 -3.70 5.28
CA LEU A 18 -30.10 -2.58 5.33
C LEU A 18 -29.46 -1.18 5.46
N LEU A 19 -28.14 -1.09 5.68
CA LEU A 19 -27.44 0.21 5.75
C LEU A 19 -26.96 0.71 4.37
N ILE A 20 -27.17 -0.05 3.30
CA ILE A 20 -26.75 0.29 1.92
C ILE A 20 -27.93 0.79 1.06
N ALA A 21 -29.18 0.69 1.54
CA ALA A 21 -30.36 0.89 0.70
C ALA A 21 -31.06 2.26 0.83
N PHE A 22 -30.41 3.30 1.36
CA PHE A 22 -31.11 4.58 1.60
C PHE A 22 -30.36 5.84 1.20
N VAL A 23 -29.79 5.91 -0.02
CA VAL A 23 -29.69 7.17 -0.80
C VAL A 23 -29.59 6.84 -2.30
N VAL A 24 -30.71 6.86 -3.03
CA VAL A 24 -30.74 7.08 -4.49
C VAL A 24 -32.00 7.94 -4.76
N PRO A 25 -31.84 9.12 -5.38
CA PRO A 25 -31.97 9.24 -6.84
C PRO A 25 -30.82 10.08 -7.40
N GLY A 26 -30.26 9.87 -8.58
CA GLY A 26 -30.52 9.01 -9.71
C GLY A 26 -29.46 9.37 -10.76
N GLN A 27 -29.54 8.71 -11.91
CA GLN A 27 -28.70 8.85 -13.12
C GLN A 27 -27.59 7.80 -13.28
N ASN A 28 -27.75 7.09 -14.39
CA ASN A 28 -26.96 5.98 -14.89
C ASN A 28 -25.52 6.41 -15.20
N THR A 29 -24.55 5.70 -14.63
CA THR A 29 -23.39 5.16 -15.37
C THR A 29 -22.83 3.99 -14.54
N SER A 30 -22.79 2.81 -15.15
CA SER A 30 -22.13 1.63 -14.61
C SER A 30 -20.62 1.86 -14.57
N SER A 31 -20.13 2.37 -13.45
CA SER A 31 -18.71 2.37 -13.10
C SER A 31 -18.50 1.28 -12.05
N TYR A 32 -17.80 0.20 -12.43
CA TYR A 32 -17.25 -0.77 -11.48
C TYR A 32 -16.27 -0.02 -10.57
N SER A 33 -16.75 0.40 -9.39
CA SER A 33 -15.90 0.95 -8.35
C SER A 33 -15.20 -0.21 -7.66
N SER A 34 -13.99 -0.53 -8.14
CA SER A 34 -13.08 -1.45 -7.46
C SER A 34 -12.67 -0.82 -6.12
N SER A 35 -13.11 -1.45 -5.03
CA SER A 35 -12.82 -1.04 -3.65
C SER A 35 -11.35 -1.32 -3.28
N ASN A 36 -10.42 -0.60 -3.90
CA ASN A 36 -8.98 -0.61 -3.60
C ASN A 36 -8.62 0.27 -2.38
N GLY A 37 -9.44 0.21 -1.32
CA GLY A 37 -9.44 1.20 -0.23
C GLY A 37 -8.44 0.98 0.91
N ALA A 38 -7.89 -0.22 1.10
CA ALA A 38 -7.08 -0.50 2.30
C ALA A 38 -5.56 -0.38 2.08
N ILE A 39 -5.08 -0.69 0.88
CA ILE A 39 -3.64 -0.76 0.59
C ILE A 39 -3.11 0.59 0.10
N SER A 40 -3.91 1.34 -0.67
CA SER A 40 -3.51 2.59 -1.35
C SER A 40 -3.31 3.79 -0.40
N GLY A 41 -4.12 3.89 0.66
CA GLY A 41 -4.16 5.09 1.51
C GLY A 41 -2.87 5.39 2.28
N GLY A 42 -2.05 4.36 2.57
CA GLY A 42 -0.75 4.54 3.22
C GLY A 42 0.36 5.00 2.26
N PHE A 43 0.27 4.62 0.99
CA PHE A 43 1.28 4.92 -0.03
C PHE A 43 1.13 6.34 -0.58
N SER A 44 -0.09 6.82 -0.76
CA SER A 44 -0.36 8.19 -1.22
C SER A 44 0.15 9.27 -0.25
N ARG A 45 0.13 9.00 1.06
CA ARG A 45 0.65 9.94 2.08
C ARG A 45 2.18 10.06 2.04
N PHE A 46 2.88 8.96 1.75
CA PHE A 46 4.34 8.96 1.63
C PHE A 46 4.83 9.58 0.33
N ALA A 47 4.16 9.30 -0.79
CA ALA A 47 4.42 10.02 -2.04
C ALA A 47 4.18 11.53 -1.87
N GLY A 48 3.11 11.91 -1.16
CA GLY A 48 2.87 13.33 -0.82
C GLY A 48 3.96 13.93 0.05
N PHE A 49 4.42 13.18 1.07
CA PHE A 49 5.49 13.61 1.96
C PHE A 49 6.82 13.82 1.25
N LEU A 50 7.23 12.89 0.39
CA LEU A 50 8.49 13.01 -0.34
C LEU A 50 8.44 14.05 -1.48
N GLY A 51 7.36 14.81 -1.61
CA GLY A 51 7.17 15.78 -2.70
C GLY A 51 6.89 15.12 -4.05
N PHE A 52 6.45 13.86 -4.05
CA PHE A 52 6.21 13.04 -5.24
C PHE A 52 4.74 13.00 -5.68
N ASN A 53 3.80 13.45 -4.84
CA ASN A 53 2.38 13.60 -5.21
C ASN A 53 2.14 15.03 -5.71
N ARG A 54 2.42 15.27 -7.00
CA ARG A 54 2.22 16.57 -7.65
C ARG A 54 0.74 16.79 -7.96
N SER A 55 0.03 17.59 -7.15
CA SER A 55 -1.11 18.35 -7.67
C SER A 55 -0.56 19.52 -8.50
N SER A 56 -1.25 19.91 -9.56
CA SER A 56 -0.77 20.83 -10.62
C SER A 56 -0.55 22.30 -10.17
N GLN A 57 -0.35 22.56 -8.88
CA GLN A 57 -0.36 23.92 -8.32
C GLN A 57 0.73 24.20 -7.28
N GLY A 58 1.57 23.21 -6.95
CA GLY A 58 2.76 23.41 -6.09
C GLY A 58 4.02 23.64 -6.94
N SER A 59 4.82 24.65 -6.60
CA SER A 59 6.12 24.91 -7.21
C SER A 59 7.08 23.73 -6.97
N GLU A 60 8.04 23.54 -7.88
CA GLU A 60 9.06 22.46 -7.79
C GLU A 60 10.01 22.58 -6.59
N GLU A 61 9.85 23.60 -5.74
CA GLU A 61 10.78 23.97 -4.66
C GLU A 61 10.45 23.38 -3.28
N ASP A 62 9.31 22.71 -3.08
CA ASP A 62 8.89 22.23 -1.74
C ASP A 62 9.41 20.84 -1.33
N GLY A 63 9.95 20.05 -2.27
CA GLY A 63 10.54 18.73 -1.98
C GLY A 63 11.98 18.82 -1.44
N ILE A 64 12.42 17.86 -0.61
CA ILE A 64 13.83 17.80 -0.12
C ILE A 64 14.80 17.71 -1.31
N VAL A 65 14.49 16.85 -2.28
CA VAL A 65 15.22 16.66 -3.54
C VAL A 65 14.27 16.21 -4.64
N SER A 66 14.69 16.35 -5.90
CA SER A 66 13.87 15.94 -7.03
C SER A 66 13.76 14.41 -7.13
N PRO A 67 12.58 13.86 -7.49
CA PRO A 67 12.42 12.41 -7.69
C PRO A 67 13.38 11.83 -8.73
N SER A 68 13.71 12.59 -9.79
CA SER A 68 14.68 12.17 -10.81
C SER A 68 16.10 11.98 -10.25
N LEU A 69 16.50 12.77 -9.24
CA LEU A 69 17.79 12.61 -8.58
C LEU A 69 17.81 11.33 -7.73
N LEU A 70 16.79 11.13 -6.90
CA LEU A 70 16.67 9.92 -6.09
C LEU A 70 16.55 8.65 -6.93
N LYS A 71 15.81 8.70 -8.05
CA LYS A 71 15.69 7.57 -8.98
C LYS A 71 17.02 7.21 -9.64
N LYS A 72 17.90 8.19 -9.87
CA LYS A 72 19.27 7.91 -10.35
C LYS A 72 20.14 7.23 -9.30
N GLU A 73 19.93 7.56 -8.03
CA GLU A 73 20.67 6.93 -6.92
C GLU A 73 20.15 5.54 -6.55
N THR A 74 18.87 5.29 -6.81
CA THR A 74 18.18 4.06 -6.43
C THR A 74 17.40 3.46 -7.61
N PRO A 75 18.03 3.21 -8.78
CA PRO A 75 17.30 2.84 -10.00
C PRO A 75 16.49 1.54 -9.85
N ASP A 76 16.96 0.63 -9.01
CA ASP A 76 16.36 -0.70 -8.78
C ASP A 76 15.37 -0.74 -7.59
N ASN A 77 15.09 0.42 -7.00
CA ASN A 77 14.21 0.52 -5.84
C ASN A 77 12.73 0.40 -6.26
N LEU A 78 12.05 -0.57 -5.64
CA LEU A 78 10.69 -0.98 -5.99
C LEU A 78 9.67 0.14 -5.77
N TYR A 79 10.00 1.17 -4.98
CA TYR A 79 9.20 2.38 -4.86
C TYR A 79 8.85 2.98 -6.23
N TRP A 80 9.81 3.02 -7.16
CA TRP A 80 9.64 3.67 -8.47
C TRP A 80 8.61 2.97 -9.34
N LEU A 81 8.48 1.65 -9.21
CA LEU A 81 7.52 0.86 -9.96
C LEU A 81 6.18 0.75 -9.22
N ALA A 82 6.22 0.57 -7.89
CA ALA A 82 5.05 0.21 -7.12
C ALA A 82 4.27 1.42 -6.58
N VAL A 83 4.91 2.56 -6.35
CA VAL A 83 4.33 3.64 -5.55
C VAL A 83 4.48 5.02 -6.17
N ALA A 84 5.59 5.31 -6.82
CA ALA A 84 5.83 6.61 -7.43
C ALA A 84 4.69 6.99 -8.38
N THR A 85 4.38 8.29 -8.45
CA THR A 85 3.37 8.81 -9.37
C THR A 85 3.82 8.53 -10.81
N PRO A 86 3.06 7.77 -11.62
CA PRO A 86 3.43 7.49 -13.00
C PRO A 86 3.51 8.78 -13.82
N THR A 87 4.58 8.92 -14.59
CA THR A 87 4.81 10.08 -15.47
C THR A 87 4.32 9.86 -16.89
N ASN A 88 4.08 8.61 -17.28
CA ASN A 88 3.63 8.23 -18.61
C ASN A 88 2.70 7.00 -18.60
N PRO A 89 1.99 6.72 -19.71
CA PRO A 89 1.05 5.59 -19.78
C PRO A 89 1.70 4.21 -19.57
N ALA A 90 2.97 4.04 -19.97
CA ALA A 90 3.67 2.77 -19.81
C ALA A 90 4.00 2.48 -18.34
N GLU A 91 4.46 3.48 -17.59
CA GLU A 91 4.68 3.38 -16.14
C GLU A 91 3.38 3.07 -15.40
N ARG A 92 2.27 3.72 -15.77
CA ARG A 92 0.96 3.45 -15.17
C ARG A 92 0.53 2.00 -15.40
N LYS A 93 0.64 1.53 -16.65
CA LYS A 93 0.31 0.15 -17.01
C LYS A 93 1.14 -0.86 -16.20
N ALA A 94 2.45 -0.64 -16.09
CA ALA A 94 3.32 -1.53 -15.32
C ALA A 94 2.96 -1.54 -13.82
N GLN A 95 2.60 -0.39 -13.24
CA GLN A 95 2.14 -0.30 -11.86
C GLN A 95 0.80 -1.01 -11.65
N ASP A 96 -0.14 -0.88 -12.59
CA ASP A 96 -1.45 -1.54 -12.53
C ASP A 96 -1.29 -3.08 -12.62
N GLU A 97 -0.47 -3.57 -13.56
CA GLU A 97 -0.15 -5.00 -13.71
C GLU A 97 0.50 -5.57 -12.43
N LEU A 98 1.45 -4.84 -11.84
CA LEU A 98 2.09 -5.24 -10.58
C LEU A 98 1.06 -5.35 -9.43
N ARG A 99 0.17 -4.37 -9.32
CA ARG A 99 -0.87 -4.34 -8.28
C ARG A 99 -1.90 -5.46 -8.48
N GLU A 100 -2.27 -5.77 -9.71
CA GLU A 100 -3.16 -6.88 -10.04
C GLU A 100 -2.52 -8.23 -9.70
N ASN A 101 -1.23 -8.40 -10.00
CA ASN A 101 -0.48 -9.60 -9.62
C ASN A 101 -0.48 -9.78 -8.09
N TRP A 102 -0.12 -8.72 -7.34
CA TRP A 102 -0.12 -8.76 -5.88
C TRP A 102 -1.50 -9.05 -5.28
N ALA A 103 -2.57 -8.47 -5.85
CA ALA A 103 -3.94 -8.75 -5.40
C ALA A 103 -4.33 -10.22 -5.64
N THR A 104 -3.91 -10.78 -6.78
CA THR A 104 -4.16 -12.18 -7.14
C THR A 104 -3.42 -13.13 -6.19
N LEU A 105 -2.12 -12.90 -5.96
CA LEU A 105 -1.33 -13.69 -5.01
C LEU A 105 -1.93 -13.59 -3.60
N TYR A 106 -2.24 -12.39 -3.12
CA TYR A 106 -2.85 -12.21 -1.82
C TYR A 106 -4.20 -12.94 -1.69
N GLY A 107 -5.04 -12.91 -2.74
CA GLY A 107 -6.31 -13.65 -2.77
C GLY A 107 -6.12 -15.16 -2.66
N LYS A 108 -5.09 -15.71 -3.31
CA LYS A 108 -4.72 -17.13 -3.17
C LYS A 108 -4.23 -17.45 -1.76
N ILE A 109 -3.38 -16.61 -1.18
CA ILE A 109 -2.85 -16.78 0.18
C ILE A 109 -4.00 -16.78 1.19
N TYR A 110 -4.89 -15.77 1.11
CA TYR A 110 -6.04 -15.63 2.00
C TYR A 110 -7.02 -16.81 1.89
N SER A 111 -7.21 -17.35 0.69
CA SER A 111 -8.09 -18.51 0.47
C SER A 111 -7.43 -19.86 0.73
N GLY A 112 -6.16 -19.90 1.16
CA GLY A 112 -5.41 -21.13 1.40
C GLY A 112 -5.11 -21.94 0.12
N LYS A 113 -5.14 -21.29 -1.04
CA LYS A 113 -4.91 -21.90 -2.36
C LYS A 113 -3.53 -21.60 -2.95
N ALA A 114 -2.74 -20.74 -2.30
CA ALA A 114 -1.42 -20.37 -2.79
C ALA A 114 -0.43 -21.53 -2.63
N THR A 115 0.44 -21.72 -3.63
CA THR A 115 1.63 -22.56 -3.47
C THR A 115 2.65 -21.88 -2.58
N LYS A 116 3.68 -22.62 -2.16
CA LYS A 116 4.77 -22.05 -1.38
C LYS A 116 5.52 -20.98 -2.16
N GLU A 117 5.72 -21.18 -3.45
CA GLU A 117 6.39 -20.25 -4.35
C GLU A 117 5.58 -18.94 -4.48
N GLU A 118 4.25 -19.03 -4.57
CA GLU A 118 3.36 -17.87 -4.63
C GLU A 118 3.34 -17.08 -3.31
N ILE A 119 3.37 -17.78 -2.17
CA ILE A 119 3.53 -17.16 -0.85
C ILE A 119 4.87 -16.42 -0.77
N ASP A 120 5.96 -17.10 -1.16
CA ASP A 120 7.30 -16.54 -1.17
C ASP A 120 7.40 -15.30 -2.07
N GLU A 121 6.85 -15.36 -3.28
CA GLU A 121 6.83 -14.25 -4.24
C GLU A 121 6.16 -13.02 -3.64
N TYR A 122 4.95 -13.19 -3.10
CA TYR A 122 4.20 -12.10 -2.50
C TYR A 122 4.96 -11.47 -1.33
N PHE A 123 5.36 -12.28 -0.34
CA PHE A 123 5.97 -11.75 0.88
C PHE A 123 7.36 -11.16 0.63
N LYS A 124 8.18 -11.75 -0.25
CA LYS A 124 9.47 -11.17 -0.63
C LYS A 124 9.29 -9.80 -1.31
N ALA A 125 8.30 -9.67 -2.19
CA ALA A 125 7.99 -8.39 -2.82
C ALA A 125 7.51 -7.33 -1.79
N GLN A 126 6.65 -7.72 -0.85
CA GLN A 126 6.18 -6.80 0.19
C GLN A 126 7.28 -6.38 1.17
N ILE A 127 8.17 -7.31 1.57
CA ILE A 127 9.35 -7.03 2.39
C ILE A 127 10.26 -6.04 1.66
N LYS A 128 10.65 -6.36 0.42
CA LYS A 128 11.51 -5.49 -0.40
C LYS A 128 10.92 -4.11 -0.55
N LEU A 129 9.61 -3.97 -0.77
CA LEU A 129 8.97 -2.66 -0.86
C LEU A 129 9.16 -1.81 0.40
N GLN A 130 9.07 -2.41 1.60
CA GLN A 130 9.26 -1.65 2.84
C GLN A 130 10.74 -1.30 3.08
N GLU A 131 11.65 -2.22 2.76
CA GLU A 131 13.10 -1.98 2.82
C GLU A 131 13.51 -0.84 1.90
N ASP A 132 13.04 -0.89 0.66
CA ASP A 132 13.27 0.11 -0.38
C ASP A 132 12.70 1.49 0.02
N GLN A 133 11.55 1.53 0.70
CA GLN A 133 11.00 2.79 1.24
C GLN A 133 11.82 3.36 2.41
N LEU A 134 12.39 2.49 3.26
CA LEU A 134 13.32 2.91 4.31
C LEU A 134 14.64 3.42 3.73
N GLU A 135 15.16 2.76 2.70
CA GLU A 135 16.38 3.18 2.00
C GLU A 135 16.26 4.62 1.49
N LEU A 136 15.15 4.97 0.83
CA LEU A 136 14.91 6.34 0.35
C LEU A 136 14.94 7.37 1.49
N LEU A 137 14.34 7.04 2.65
CA LEU A 137 14.36 7.92 3.82
C LEU A 137 15.76 8.08 4.42
N ASN A 138 16.55 7.00 4.46
CA ASN A 138 17.93 7.05 4.93
C ASN A 138 18.80 7.90 3.99
N ILE A 139 18.65 7.72 2.67
CA ILE A 139 19.38 8.53 1.67
C ILE A 139 19.09 10.02 1.86
N LEU A 140 17.83 10.38 2.11
CA LEU A 140 17.47 11.77 2.39
C LEU A 140 18.22 12.32 3.61
N GLU A 141 18.20 11.62 4.74
CA GLU A 141 18.88 12.07 5.96
C GLU A 141 20.40 12.10 5.83
N GLU A 142 20.99 11.12 5.16
CA GLU A 142 22.45 10.94 5.08
C GLU A 142 23.09 11.85 4.03
N LYS A 143 22.49 11.98 2.84
CA LYS A 143 23.08 12.73 1.72
C LYS A 143 22.57 14.15 1.58
N TYR A 144 21.39 14.45 2.13
CA TYR A 144 20.76 15.75 2.01
C TYR A 144 20.39 16.40 3.36
N PRO A 145 21.25 16.33 4.41
CA PRO A 145 20.91 16.84 5.73
C PRO A 145 20.64 18.36 5.72
N ASP A 146 21.37 19.11 4.88
CA ASP A 146 21.25 20.57 4.77
C ASP A 146 19.94 21.01 4.10
N LYS A 147 19.22 20.09 3.43
CA LYS A 147 17.94 20.34 2.77
C LYS A 147 16.73 19.96 3.65
N ILE A 148 16.99 19.48 4.87
CA ILE A 148 15.97 18.97 5.79
C ILE A 148 15.81 19.94 6.95
N ASP A 149 14.75 20.75 6.90
CA ASP A 149 14.29 21.54 8.04
C ASP A 149 13.69 20.63 9.15
N ASN A 150 13.35 21.23 10.29
CA ASN A 150 12.85 20.49 11.45
C ASN A 150 11.54 19.74 11.17
N ASP A 151 10.66 20.29 10.33
CA ASP A 151 9.38 19.66 10.02
C ASP A 151 9.60 18.46 9.10
N LYS A 152 10.40 18.63 8.05
CA LYS A 152 10.83 17.54 7.16
C LYS A 152 11.52 16.44 7.96
N ARG A 153 12.38 16.78 8.92
CA ARG A 153 13.05 15.81 9.80
C ARG A 153 12.06 14.97 10.61
N ARG A 154 11.06 15.62 11.22
CA ARG A 154 10.00 14.91 11.97
C ARG A 154 9.21 13.97 11.08
N MET A 155 8.92 14.40 9.85
CA MET A 155 8.21 13.57 8.89
C MET A 155 9.06 12.39 8.40
N ILE A 156 10.38 12.57 8.17
CA ILE A 156 11.29 11.45 7.87
C ILE A 156 11.28 10.46 9.02
N ALA A 157 11.44 10.93 10.26
CA ALA A 157 11.43 10.06 11.44
C ALA A 157 10.11 9.26 11.54
N ALA A 158 8.97 9.91 11.34
CA ALA A 158 7.66 9.25 11.33
C ALA A 158 7.54 8.22 10.17
N GLY A 159 8.07 8.55 8.99
CA GLY A 159 8.16 7.63 7.86
C GLY A 159 8.99 6.39 8.21
N LYS A 160 10.18 6.58 8.80
CA LYS A 160 11.08 5.49 9.20
C LYS A 160 10.42 4.58 10.23
N GLU A 161 9.73 5.16 11.22
CA GLU A 161 8.96 4.39 12.20
C GLU A 161 7.86 3.56 11.53
N LEU A 162 7.06 4.19 10.66
CA LEU A 162 5.98 3.53 9.94
C LEU A 162 6.48 2.33 9.12
N TYR A 163 7.53 2.53 8.32
CA TYR A 163 8.05 1.48 7.44
C TYR A 163 8.80 0.39 8.20
N SER A 164 9.49 0.74 9.29
CA SER A 164 10.08 -0.26 10.19
C SER A 164 9.01 -1.15 10.81
N LYS A 165 7.88 -0.57 11.23
CA LYS A 165 6.74 -1.32 11.75
C LYS A 165 6.09 -2.20 10.68
N LYS A 166 5.89 -1.68 9.46
CA LYS A 166 5.36 -2.47 8.34
C LYS A 166 6.29 -3.63 7.97
N LEU A 167 7.59 -3.37 7.87
CA LEU A 167 8.62 -4.38 7.60
C LEU A 167 8.60 -5.49 8.66
N LYS A 168 8.55 -5.12 9.95
CA LYS A 168 8.41 -6.08 11.04
C LYS A 168 7.15 -6.93 10.88
N ASN A 169 5.99 -6.29 10.69
CA ASN A 169 4.71 -6.98 10.57
C ASN A 169 4.70 -7.98 9.41
N VAL A 170 5.13 -7.56 8.22
CA VAL A 170 5.13 -8.43 7.03
C VAL A 170 6.13 -9.58 7.17
N THR A 171 7.28 -9.34 7.82
CA THR A 171 8.27 -10.37 8.12
C THR A 171 7.73 -11.39 9.13
N GLU A 172 7.03 -10.95 10.17
CA GLU A 172 6.39 -11.82 11.15
C GLU A 172 5.25 -12.64 10.53
N GLU A 173 4.49 -12.04 9.64
CA GLU A 173 3.44 -12.73 8.89
C GLU A 173 4.03 -13.81 7.98
N TYR A 174 5.07 -13.48 7.21
CA TYR A 174 5.76 -14.44 6.35
C TYR A 174 6.31 -15.64 7.13
N LYS A 175 6.88 -15.40 8.33
CA LYS A 175 7.38 -16.47 9.22
C LYS A 175 6.30 -17.49 9.59
N LYS A 176 5.02 -17.10 9.67
CA LYS A 176 3.93 -18.03 9.96
C LYS A 176 3.77 -19.06 8.83
N TYR A 177 3.95 -18.64 7.59
CA TYR A 177 3.90 -19.53 6.43
C TYR A 177 5.18 -20.37 6.27
N ALA A 178 6.33 -19.82 6.65
CA ALA A 178 7.59 -20.57 6.64
C ALA A 178 7.62 -21.70 7.69
N ASN A 179 7.03 -21.45 8.87
CA ASN A 179 7.02 -22.38 10.00
C ASN A 179 5.87 -23.39 9.92
N ASN A 180 4.76 -23.05 9.26
CA ASN A 180 3.69 -23.99 8.93
C ASN A 180 4.09 -24.81 7.69
N LYS A 181 5.12 -25.65 7.83
CA LYS A 181 5.34 -26.73 6.87
C LYS A 181 4.18 -27.74 6.99
N PRO A 182 3.65 -28.28 5.88
CA PRO A 182 2.80 -29.46 5.94
C PRO A 182 3.53 -30.64 6.60
#